data_AF-A0A5B8CUC0-F1
#
_entry.id   AF-A0A5B8CUC0-F1
#
_cell.length_a   1.000
_cell.length_b   1.000
_cell.length_c   1.000
_cell.angle_alpha   90.00
_cell.angle_beta   90.00
_cell.angle_gamma   90.00
#
_symmetry.space_group_name_H-M   'P 1'
#
loop_
_entity.id
_entity.type
_entity.pdbx_description
1 polymer ?
#
loop_
_entity_poly.entity_id
_entity_poly.type
_entity_poly.pdbx_seq_one_letter_code
_entity_poly.pdbx_strand_id
1 'polypeptide(L)'
;MDRINLAIHSQEMFMSSCKKYLSRIVVAALFASSFTAAQAATSTAIFWGPSAYLSANDIPVGFYAGGSPQLLDTLEDGSLDASLSANNGAVYGPTGIADSVDSDDGNIDGFGTAGRSWFSGTVTFTFVGNGPLPTAFGLVWTDGSGTITFSAQDANGQSLGSNAFNGIPDNTFGGTTGDDRFFGVQFAGGIKSITIGTGGGIEVDHIQYGQMVSSVPEPSLALMLSLGLMSLINLRRKNDTTT
;
A
#
# COMPACT_ATOMS: atom_id res chain seq x y z
N MET A 1 -73.30 34.78 -22.66
CA MET A 1 -72.38 34.54 -21.53
C MET A 1 -71.50 33.29 -21.70
N ASP A 2 -71.44 32.66 -22.88
CA ASP A 2 -70.70 31.37 -23.05
C ASP A 2 -69.30 31.43 -23.65
N ARG A 3 -68.88 32.56 -24.24
CA ARG A 3 -67.56 32.62 -24.92
C ARG A 3 -66.38 32.96 -24.00
N ILE A 4 -66.64 33.50 -22.82
CA ILE A 4 -65.59 33.86 -21.85
C ILE A 4 -65.14 32.63 -21.04
N ASN A 5 -66.07 31.74 -20.67
CA ASN A 5 -65.76 30.55 -19.89
C ASN A 5 -64.94 29.51 -20.67
N LEU A 6 -65.11 29.42 -21.99
CA LEU A 6 -64.35 28.47 -22.82
C LEU A 6 -62.86 28.88 -22.95
N ALA A 7 -62.57 30.17 -22.97
CA ALA A 7 -61.20 30.69 -23.06
C ALA A 7 -60.41 30.50 -21.76
N ILE A 8 -61.08 30.64 -20.60
CA ILE A 8 -60.45 30.45 -19.29
C ILE A 8 -60.13 28.97 -19.05
N HIS A 9 -61.04 28.05 -19.42
CA HIS A 9 -60.81 26.62 -19.26
C HIS A 9 -59.69 26.07 -20.17
N SER A 10 -59.50 26.67 -21.36
CA SER A 10 -58.39 26.34 -22.26
C SER A 10 -57.03 26.80 -21.74
N GLN A 11 -56.97 27.93 -21.02
CA GLN A 11 -55.72 28.49 -20.48
C GLN A 11 -55.21 27.70 -19.26
N GLU A 12 -56.10 27.24 -18.39
CA GLU A 12 -55.72 26.44 -17.22
C GLU A 12 -55.21 25.03 -17.59
N MET A 13 -55.83 24.41 -18.60
CA MET A 13 -55.43 23.08 -19.08
C MET A 13 -54.03 23.11 -19.72
N PHE A 14 -53.69 24.21 -20.40
CA PHE A 14 -52.37 24.41 -21.02
C PHE A 14 -51.27 24.65 -19.97
N MET A 15 -51.53 25.43 -18.91
CA MET A 15 -50.56 25.68 -17.83
C MET A 15 -50.31 24.46 -16.93
N SER A 16 -51.34 23.63 -16.67
CA SER A 16 -51.19 22.40 -15.86
C SER A 16 -50.34 21.34 -16.57
N SER A 17 -50.48 21.23 -17.90
CA SER A 17 -49.65 20.34 -18.72
C SER A 17 -48.19 20.83 -18.77
N CYS A 18 -47.97 22.14 -18.92
CA CYS A 18 -46.63 22.73 -18.98
C CYS A 18 -45.82 22.54 -17.68
N LYS A 19 -46.47 22.62 -16.49
CA LYS A 19 -45.83 22.32 -15.19
C LYS A 19 -45.44 20.84 -15.04
N LYS A 20 -46.24 19.90 -15.55
CA LYS A 20 -45.95 18.46 -15.50
C LYS A 20 -44.77 18.06 -16.40
N TYR A 21 -44.61 18.74 -17.55
CA TYR A 21 -43.47 18.51 -18.45
C TYR A 21 -42.17 19.18 -17.96
N LEU A 22 -42.22 20.40 -17.41
CA LEU A 22 -41.04 21.03 -16.80
C LEU A 22 -40.52 20.23 -15.60
N SER A 23 -41.40 19.66 -14.77
CA SER A 23 -41.01 18.85 -13.61
C SER A 23 -40.31 17.54 -13.99
N ARG A 24 -40.66 16.94 -15.14
CA ARG A 24 -40.01 15.71 -15.63
C ARG A 24 -38.66 15.96 -16.31
N ILE A 25 -38.49 17.11 -16.96
CA ILE A 25 -37.24 17.47 -17.64
C ILE A 25 -36.15 17.88 -16.63
N VAL A 26 -36.51 18.54 -15.52
CA VAL A 26 -35.53 18.89 -14.46
C VAL A 26 -35.06 17.66 -13.69
N VAL A 27 -35.92 16.64 -13.50
CA VAL A 27 -35.51 15.40 -12.80
C VAL A 27 -34.61 14.52 -13.67
N ALA A 28 -34.77 14.50 -14.99
CA ALA A 28 -33.89 13.73 -15.88
C ALA A 28 -32.48 14.36 -16.03
N ALA A 29 -32.38 15.69 -16.01
CA ALA A 29 -31.10 16.39 -16.16
C ALA A 29 -30.18 16.28 -14.92
N LEU A 30 -30.73 16.01 -13.74
CA LEU A 30 -29.96 15.81 -12.50
C LEU A 30 -29.35 14.41 -12.36
N PHE A 31 -29.76 13.43 -13.18
CA PHE A 31 -29.19 12.08 -13.15
C PHE A 31 -28.03 11.88 -14.14
N ALA A 32 -27.93 12.70 -15.19
CA ALA A 32 -26.94 12.52 -16.25
C ALA A 32 -25.54 13.08 -15.94
N SER A 33 -25.36 13.82 -14.84
CA SER A 33 -24.08 14.46 -14.47
C SER A 33 -23.25 13.69 -13.43
N SER A 34 -23.67 12.49 -13.03
CA SER A 34 -22.97 11.70 -12.00
C SER A 34 -22.00 10.64 -12.55
N PHE A 35 -21.92 10.47 -13.87
CA PHE A 35 -21.02 9.51 -14.51
C PHE A 35 -19.96 10.25 -15.33
N THR A 36 -18.90 10.74 -14.68
CA THR A 36 -17.52 10.82 -15.23
C THR A 36 -16.66 11.65 -14.29
N ALA A 37 -16.27 11.04 -13.18
CA ALA A 37 -14.96 11.23 -12.57
C ALA A 37 -14.80 10.06 -11.60
N ALA A 38 -14.51 8.87 -12.14
CA ALA A 38 -13.74 7.91 -11.36
C ALA A 38 -12.40 8.61 -11.10
N GLN A 39 -12.31 9.33 -9.98
CA GLN A 39 -11.03 9.75 -9.47
C GLN A 39 -10.24 8.46 -9.29
N ALA A 40 -9.20 8.28 -10.11
CA ALA A 40 -8.17 7.31 -9.79
C ALA A 40 -7.70 7.70 -8.40
N ALA A 41 -8.08 6.92 -7.38
CA ALA A 41 -7.57 7.11 -6.05
C ALA A 41 -6.05 6.98 -6.18
N THR A 42 -5.32 8.06 -5.95
CA THR A 42 -3.87 8.00 -5.80
C THR A 42 -3.62 7.14 -4.57
N SER A 43 -3.25 5.88 -4.79
CA SER A 43 -2.87 4.95 -3.73
C SER A 43 -1.65 5.55 -3.03
N THR A 44 -1.78 6.03 -1.79
CA THR A 44 -0.62 6.45 -1.00
C THR A 44 0.19 5.22 -0.58
N ALA A 45 1.52 5.32 -0.61
CA ALA A 45 2.37 4.26 -0.08
C ALA A 45 2.21 4.13 1.44
N ILE A 46 2.26 2.91 1.95
CA ILE A 46 2.14 2.59 3.38
C ILE A 46 3.48 1.98 3.82
N PHE A 47 4.16 2.63 4.76
CA PHE A 47 5.40 2.12 5.34
C PHE A 47 5.10 1.27 6.58
N TRP A 48 5.79 0.14 6.68
CA TRP A 48 5.67 -0.85 7.74
C TRP A 48 7.00 -0.97 8.49
N GLY A 49 6.90 -1.27 9.79
CA GLY A 49 8.04 -1.37 10.69
C GLY A 49 8.53 -0.02 11.22
N PRO A 50 9.63 -0.02 12.00
CA PRO A 50 10.41 -1.19 12.40
C PRO A 50 9.61 -2.13 13.32
N SER A 51 9.68 -3.44 13.05
CA SER A 51 9.18 -4.48 13.96
C SER A 51 10.29 -5.49 14.23
N ALA A 52 10.34 -6.03 15.46
CA ALA A 52 11.29 -7.08 15.82
C ALA A 52 11.17 -8.27 14.86
N TYR A 53 12.29 -8.91 14.54
CA TYR A 53 12.35 -9.96 13.55
C TYR A 53 13.41 -10.98 13.94
N LEU A 54 13.02 -12.24 14.14
CA LEU A 54 13.94 -13.35 14.40
C LEU A 54 13.89 -14.41 13.29
N SER A 55 12.83 -14.39 12.47
CA SER A 55 12.62 -15.33 11.38
C SER A 55 11.55 -14.86 10.39
N ALA A 56 11.40 -15.59 9.28
CA ALA A 56 10.29 -15.40 8.33
C ALA A 56 8.88 -15.44 8.97
N ASN A 57 8.72 -16.02 10.16
CA ASN A 57 7.44 -16.03 10.87
C ASN A 57 7.07 -14.67 11.49
N ASP A 58 8.03 -13.75 11.60
CA ASP A 58 7.85 -12.42 12.21
C ASP A 58 7.50 -11.33 11.17
N ILE A 59 7.33 -11.72 9.90
CA ILE A 59 6.80 -10.82 8.87
C ILE A 59 5.43 -10.27 9.34
N PRO A 60 5.22 -8.94 9.36
CA PRO A 60 3.98 -8.37 9.88
C PRO A 60 2.73 -8.91 9.19
N VAL A 61 1.75 -9.34 9.99
CA VAL A 61 0.45 -9.79 9.48
C VAL A 61 -0.21 -8.68 8.67
N GLY A 62 -0.59 -9.00 7.43
CA GLY A 62 -1.18 -8.04 6.50
C GLY A 62 -0.16 -7.37 5.56
N PHE A 63 1.13 -7.66 5.71
CA PHE A 63 2.15 -7.12 4.80
C PHE A 63 2.11 -7.78 3.41
N TYR A 64 1.95 -9.11 3.34
CA TYR A 64 1.78 -9.82 2.08
C TYR A 64 0.39 -10.43 1.92
N ALA A 65 -0.13 -10.40 0.70
CA ALA A 65 -1.28 -11.20 0.31
C ALA A 65 -0.95 -12.69 0.50
N GLY A 66 -1.79 -13.40 1.26
CA GLY A 66 -1.56 -14.81 1.61
C GLY A 66 -0.61 -15.02 2.79
N GLY A 67 -0.06 -13.96 3.38
CA GLY A 67 0.75 -14.03 4.60
C GLY A 67 2.23 -14.33 4.39
N SER A 68 2.69 -14.52 3.16
CA SER A 68 4.09 -14.80 2.83
C SER A 68 4.55 -14.01 1.59
N PRO A 69 5.84 -13.68 1.49
CA PRO A 69 6.39 -13.06 0.29
C PRO A 69 6.30 -14.00 -0.93
N GLN A 70 6.41 -13.42 -2.13
CA GLN A 70 6.61 -14.20 -3.35
C GLN A 70 8.07 -14.64 -3.48
N LEU A 71 9.00 -13.80 -3.02
CA LEU A 71 10.42 -14.11 -2.87
C LEU A 71 10.87 -13.67 -1.48
N LEU A 72 11.55 -14.57 -0.77
CA LEU A 72 12.38 -14.25 0.39
C LEU A 72 13.79 -14.70 0.04
N ASP A 73 14.71 -13.76 -0.11
CA ASP A 73 16.12 -14.03 -0.32
C ASP A 73 16.85 -13.89 1.02
N THR A 74 17.26 -15.04 1.57
CA THR A 74 17.98 -15.13 2.86
C THR A 74 19.50 -15.06 2.68
N LEU A 75 20.01 -14.89 1.45
CA LEU A 75 21.44 -14.81 1.14
C LEU A 75 22.30 -16.03 1.53
N GLU A 76 21.71 -17.06 2.15
CA GLU A 76 22.38 -18.26 2.66
C GLU A 76 23.09 -19.08 1.57
N ASP A 77 22.70 -18.91 0.32
CA ASP A 77 23.37 -19.51 -0.84
C ASP A 77 24.62 -18.73 -1.32
N GLY A 78 24.92 -17.60 -0.67
CA GLY A 78 26.05 -16.73 -1.00
C GLY A 78 25.80 -15.77 -2.16
N SER A 79 24.56 -15.62 -2.62
CA SER A 79 24.19 -14.76 -3.75
C SER A 79 22.94 -13.93 -3.45
N LEU A 80 22.79 -12.82 -4.17
CA LEU A 80 21.51 -12.13 -4.29
C LEU A 80 20.70 -12.78 -5.41
N ASP A 81 19.40 -12.95 -5.22
CA ASP A 81 18.47 -13.51 -6.20
C ASP A 81 18.48 -12.70 -7.51
N ALA A 82 18.38 -13.39 -8.64
CA ALA A 82 18.51 -12.78 -9.97
C ALA A 82 17.40 -11.79 -10.32
N SER A 83 16.29 -11.77 -9.58
CA SER A 83 15.23 -10.77 -9.72
C SER A 83 15.53 -9.45 -9.01
N LEU A 84 16.64 -9.38 -8.28
CA LEU A 84 17.09 -8.23 -7.51
C LEU A 84 18.46 -7.74 -7.99
N SER A 85 18.70 -6.45 -7.82
CA SER A 85 20.03 -5.85 -7.99
C SER A 85 20.28 -4.84 -6.88
N ALA A 86 21.49 -4.81 -6.34
CA ALA A 86 21.95 -3.80 -5.40
C ALA A 86 22.92 -2.83 -6.07
N ASN A 87 22.88 -1.55 -5.68
CA ASN A 87 23.77 -0.53 -6.25
C ASN A 87 25.17 -0.51 -5.58
N ASN A 88 25.34 -1.17 -4.44
CA ASN A 88 26.60 -1.29 -3.72
C ASN A 88 26.52 -2.44 -2.69
N GLY A 89 27.67 -2.87 -2.17
CA GLY A 89 27.79 -3.93 -1.17
C GLY A 89 27.98 -5.31 -1.78
N ALA A 90 27.99 -6.32 -0.91
CA ALA A 90 28.07 -7.73 -1.27
C ALA A 90 27.57 -8.61 -0.12
N VAL A 91 27.28 -9.87 -0.43
CA VAL A 91 27.03 -10.88 0.60
C VAL A 91 28.27 -11.04 1.49
N TYR A 92 28.05 -11.10 2.79
CA TYR A 92 29.04 -11.20 3.86
C TYR A 92 28.72 -12.41 4.75
N GLY A 93 29.74 -12.91 5.46
CA GLY A 93 29.59 -14.08 6.31
C GLY A 93 29.62 -15.44 5.59
N PRO A 94 29.51 -16.56 6.34
CA PRO A 94 29.47 -16.60 7.80
C PRO A 94 30.82 -16.24 8.43
N THR A 95 30.78 -15.54 9.55
CA THR A 95 31.97 -15.07 10.31
C THR A 95 31.53 -14.60 11.70
N GLY A 96 32.47 -14.54 12.65
CA GLY A 96 32.17 -14.19 14.05
C GLY A 96 31.73 -12.76 14.31
N ILE A 97 31.50 -11.96 13.26
CA ILE A 97 30.95 -10.60 13.33
C ILE A 97 29.88 -10.36 12.24
N ALA A 98 29.42 -11.41 11.53
CA ALA A 98 28.26 -11.25 10.66
C ALA A 98 27.01 -11.20 11.55
N ASP A 99 26.08 -10.34 11.17
CA ASP A 99 24.76 -10.22 11.76
C ASP A 99 23.71 -10.59 10.71
N SER A 100 23.44 -11.90 10.58
CA SER A 100 22.30 -12.42 9.83
C SER A 100 21.11 -12.64 10.76
N VAL A 101 19.94 -12.91 10.20
CA VAL A 101 18.75 -13.20 11.01
C VAL A 101 18.96 -14.45 11.86
N ASP A 102 18.57 -14.39 13.13
CA ASP A 102 18.73 -15.45 14.15
C ASP A 102 18.43 -16.85 13.61
N SER A 103 17.29 -17.01 12.90
CA SER A 103 16.85 -18.32 12.40
C SER A 103 17.67 -18.96 11.28
N ASP A 104 18.63 -18.25 10.67
CA ASP A 104 19.30 -18.72 9.44
C ASP A 104 20.22 -19.92 9.68
N ASP A 105 20.73 -20.08 10.90
CA ASP A 105 21.53 -21.24 11.29
C ASP A 105 20.68 -22.46 11.72
N GLY A 106 19.35 -22.29 11.71
CA GLY A 106 18.36 -23.28 12.11
C GLY A 106 17.95 -23.23 13.60
N ASN A 107 18.51 -22.32 14.40
CA ASN A 107 18.15 -22.10 15.80
C ASN A 107 17.70 -20.64 16.01
N ILE A 108 17.02 -20.35 17.11
CA ILE A 108 16.77 -18.97 17.55
C ILE A 108 17.42 -18.88 18.93
N ASP A 109 18.66 -18.42 18.97
CA ASP A 109 19.50 -18.39 20.17
C ASP A 109 20.09 -16.99 20.47
N GLY A 110 19.73 -16.01 19.64
CA GLY A 110 20.15 -14.62 19.76
C GLY A 110 21.40 -14.28 18.95
N PHE A 111 21.85 -15.16 18.03
CA PHE A 111 23.08 -14.97 17.28
C PHE A 111 22.96 -15.23 15.77
N GLY A 112 23.40 -14.26 14.97
CA GLY A 112 23.43 -14.32 13.50
C GLY A 112 24.75 -14.79 12.87
N THR A 113 25.78 -15.09 13.67
CA THR A 113 27.16 -15.27 13.17
C THR A 113 27.38 -16.45 12.21
N ALA A 114 26.45 -17.42 12.20
CA ALA A 114 26.52 -18.61 11.37
C ALA A 114 25.81 -18.46 10.01
N GLY A 115 25.05 -17.38 9.80
CA GLY A 115 24.39 -17.08 8.53
C GLY A 115 25.13 -16.03 7.69
N ARG A 116 24.42 -15.45 6.73
CA ARG A 116 24.94 -14.49 5.76
C ARG A 116 24.02 -13.28 5.65
N SER A 117 24.63 -12.11 5.64
CA SER A 117 23.93 -10.84 5.44
C SER A 117 24.49 -10.12 4.20
N TRP A 118 23.89 -9.00 3.83
CA TRP A 118 24.42 -8.04 2.88
C TRP A 118 25.14 -6.91 3.60
N PHE A 119 26.46 -6.79 3.39
CA PHE A 119 27.25 -5.72 3.99
C PHE A 119 27.48 -4.55 3.02
N SER A 120 27.17 -3.33 3.47
CA SER A 120 27.32 -2.11 2.66
C SER A 120 27.39 -0.84 3.51
N GLY A 121 27.36 0.33 2.86
CA GLY A 121 26.83 1.56 3.47
C GLY A 121 25.33 1.68 3.17
N THR A 122 24.83 2.90 2.90
CA THR A 122 23.49 3.04 2.32
C THR A 122 23.38 2.24 1.01
N VAL A 123 22.33 1.41 0.90
CA VAL A 123 22.11 0.50 -0.23
C VAL A 123 20.69 0.61 -0.75
N THR A 124 20.56 0.48 -2.06
CA THR A 124 19.27 0.40 -2.77
C THR A 124 19.14 -0.97 -3.41
N PHE A 125 18.10 -1.71 -3.02
CA PHE A 125 17.68 -2.93 -3.69
C PHE A 125 16.62 -2.58 -4.73
N THR A 126 16.84 -3.00 -5.96
CA THR A 126 15.98 -2.72 -7.11
C THR A 126 15.45 -4.02 -7.68
N PHE A 127 14.13 -4.10 -7.87
CA PHE A 127 13.53 -5.20 -8.59
C PHE A 127 13.88 -5.11 -10.08
N VAL A 128 14.54 -6.14 -10.61
CA VAL A 128 14.91 -6.30 -12.02
C VAL A 128 14.28 -7.55 -12.65
N GLY A 129 13.44 -8.27 -11.90
CA GLY A 129 12.75 -9.45 -12.36
C GLY A 129 11.81 -9.21 -13.54
N ASN A 130 11.43 -10.30 -14.19
CA ASN A 130 10.47 -10.28 -15.29
C ASN A 130 9.04 -10.24 -14.72
N GLY A 131 8.26 -9.22 -15.10
CA GLY A 131 6.84 -9.14 -14.74
C GLY A 131 6.42 -7.79 -14.17
N PRO A 132 5.23 -7.71 -13.57
CA PRO A 132 4.77 -6.52 -12.86
C PRO A 132 5.71 -6.21 -11.68
N LEU A 133 5.81 -4.94 -11.31
CA LEU A 133 6.50 -4.56 -10.08
C LEU A 133 5.80 -5.18 -8.85
N PRO A 134 6.56 -5.55 -7.81
CA PRO A 134 5.97 -5.94 -6.54
C PRO A 134 5.18 -4.77 -5.96
N THR A 135 4.09 -5.08 -5.25
CA THR A 135 3.29 -4.08 -4.54
C THR A 135 3.56 -4.08 -3.04
N ALA A 136 4.36 -5.03 -2.54
CA ALA A 136 4.96 -5.06 -1.22
C ALA A 136 6.45 -5.40 -1.33
N PHE A 137 7.33 -4.61 -0.71
CA PHE A 137 8.78 -4.79 -0.73
C PHE A 137 9.36 -4.45 0.64
N GLY A 138 10.13 -5.36 1.23
CA GLY A 138 10.79 -5.16 2.52
C GLY A 138 12.16 -5.85 2.61
N LEU A 139 12.79 -5.67 3.75
CA LEU A 139 14.07 -6.24 4.14
C LEU A 139 14.17 -6.26 5.67
N VAL A 140 15.17 -6.94 6.20
CA VAL A 140 15.55 -6.88 7.61
C VAL A 140 16.86 -6.13 7.71
N TRP A 141 16.88 -5.10 8.53
CA TRP A 141 18.13 -4.47 8.96
C TRP A 141 18.63 -5.25 10.18
N THR A 142 19.88 -5.67 10.16
CA THR A 142 20.46 -6.54 11.21
C THR A 142 21.56 -5.84 12.01
N ASP A 143 22.39 -5.00 11.36
CA ASP A 143 23.41 -4.23 12.10
C ASP A 143 23.73 -2.87 11.43
N GLY A 144 24.32 -1.97 12.22
CA GLY A 144 24.84 -0.66 11.84
C GLY A 144 24.84 0.31 13.02
N SER A 145 24.80 1.62 12.75
CA SER A 145 24.86 2.62 13.83
C SER A 145 24.10 3.91 13.53
N GLY A 146 23.65 4.60 14.57
CA GLY A 146 22.99 5.90 14.43
C GLY A 146 21.57 5.81 13.89
N THR A 147 21.17 6.82 13.10
CA THR A 147 19.81 6.91 12.54
C THR A 147 19.67 6.01 11.31
N ILE A 148 18.68 5.12 11.34
CA ILE A 148 18.29 4.31 10.19
C ILE A 148 17.34 5.13 9.31
N THR A 149 17.60 5.17 8.01
CA THR A 149 16.69 5.77 7.01
C THR A 149 16.17 4.69 6.08
N PHE A 150 14.87 4.71 5.81
CA PHE A 150 14.22 3.77 4.89
C PHE A 150 13.29 4.53 3.93
N SER A 151 13.45 4.30 2.63
CA SER A 151 12.69 5.00 1.59
C SER A 151 12.42 4.09 0.40
N ALA A 152 11.50 4.50 -0.48
CA ALA A 152 11.12 3.70 -1.65
C ALA A 152 10.83 4.58 -2.87
N GLN A 153 10.91 3.99 -4.06
CA GLN A 153 10.59 4.65 -5.34
C GLN A 153 9.68 3.79 -6.21
N ASP A 154 8.86 4.46 -7.02
CA ASP A 154 7.98 3.83 -8.00
C ASP A 154 8.69 3.53 -9.34
N ALA A 155 7.93 3.02 -10.32
CA ALA A 155 8.42 2.72 -11.67
C ALA A 155 9.07 3.89 -12.40
N ASN A 156 8.68 5.13 -12.07
CA ASN A 156 9.13 6.36 -12.72
C ASN A 156 10.26 7.04 -11.91
N GLY A 157 10.80 6.38 -10.89
CA GLY A 157 11.78 6.94 -9.97
C GLY A 157 11.21 8.05 -9.07
N GLN A 158 9.88 8.14 -8.94
CA GLN A 158 9.28 9.09 -7.99
C GLN A 158 9.36 8.52 -6.58
N SER A 159 9.70 9.38 -5.62
CA SER A 159 9.73 9.00 -4.21
C SER A 159 8.34 8.64 -3.71
N LEU A 160 8.24 7.51 -3.02
CA LEU A 160 7.05 7.06 -2.30
C LEU A 160 7.04 7.54 -0.84
N GLY A 161 8.15 8.14 -0.38
CA GLY A 161 8.35 8.59 1.00
C GLY A 161 9.70 8.16 1.57
N SER A 162 10.04 8.71 2.74
CA SER A 162 11.24 8.37 3.50
C SER A 162 10.96 8.56 4.99
N ASN A 163 11.37 7.58 5.80
CA ASN A 163 11.25 7.59 7.25
C ASN A 163 12.63 7.46 7.90
N ALA A 164 12.77 8.03 9.09
CA ALA A 164 13.99 7.95 9.90
C ALA A 164 13.68 7.41 11.30
N PHE A 165 14.54 6.52 11.79
CA PHE A 165 14.37 5.79 13.04
C PHE A 165 15.63 5.88 13.89
N ASN A 166 15.47 6.03 15.21
CA ASN A 166 16.56 6.20 16.17
C ASN A 166 16.41 5.19 17.31
N GLY A 167 17.52 4.85 17.96
CA GLY A 167 17.53 4.00 19.16
C GLY A 167 17.27 2.52 18.88
N ILE A 168 17.56 2.06 17.66
CA ILE A 168 17.52 0.64 17.28
C ILE A 168 18.90 0.00 17.46
N PRO A 169 20.00 0.55 16.89
CA PRO A 169 21.31 -0.08 17.00
C PRO A 169 21.75 -0.20 18.47
N ASP A 170 22.26 -1.36 18.84
CA ASP A 170 22.66 -1.65 20.22
C ASP A 170 24.16 -1.38 20.51
N ASN A 171 24.94 -1.08 19.45
CA ASN A 171 26.38 -0.81 19.45
C ASN A 171 27.27 -2.04 19.70
N THR A 172 26.81 -3.23 19.35
CA THR A 172 27.66 -4.42 19.21
C THR A 172 27.83 -4.80 17.74
N PHE A 173 28.92 -5.50 17.43
CA PHE A 173 29.21 -6.10 16.13
C PHE A 173 29.37 -7.62 16.28
N GLY A 174 28.81 -8.16 17.36
CA GLY A 174 29.00 -9.53 17.83
C GLY A 174 28.05 -10.53 17.19
N GLY A 175 27.32 -10.13 16.14
CA GLY A 175 26.28 -10.93 15.49
C GLY A 175 25.09 -11.17 16.41
N THR A 176 24.61 -10.13 17.10
CA THR A 176 23.52 -10.24 18.07
C THR A 176 22.22 -9.73 17.46
N THR A 177 21.17 -10.52 17.49
CA THR A 177 19.95 -10.27 16.69
C THR A 177 18.88 -9.44 17.42
N GLY A 178 19.22 -8.88 18.58
CA GLY A 178 18.27 -8.17 19.44
C GLY A 178 17.73 -6.87 18.82
N ASP A 179 18.51 -6.26 17.95
CA ASP A 179 18.20 -5.05 17.20
C ASP A 179 17.74 -5.29 15.76
N ASP A 180 17.60 -6.54 15.32
CA ASP A 180 17.04 -6.90 14.01
C ASP A 180 15.64 -6.32 13.81
N ARG A 181 15.46 -5.51 12.77
CA ARG A 181 14.15 -4.90 12.45
C ARG A 181 13.75 -5.12 11.00
N PHE A 182 12.52 -5.59 10.83
CA PHE A 182 11.86 -5.58 9.54
C PHE A 182 11.44 -4.16 9.14
N PHE A 183 11.73 -3.80 7.89
CA PHE A 183 11.24 -2.58 7.24
C PHE A 183 10.56 -2.94 5.93
N GLY A 184 9.40 -2.34 5.67
CA GLY A 184 8.64 -2.62 4.45
C GLY A 184 7.85 -1.44 3.94
N VAL A 185 7.46 -1.52 2.67
CA VAL A 185 6.53 -0.59 2.04
C VAL A 185 5.52 -1.35 1.19
N GLN A 186 4.28 -0.88 1.20
CA GLN A 186 3.23 -1.29 0.29
C GLN A 186 2.81 -0.12 -0.58
N PHE A 187 2.59 -0.37 -1.88
CA PHE A 187 2.11 0.64 -2.81
C PHE A 187 1.44 -0.04 -4.02
N ALA A 188 0.16 0.25 -4.24
CA ALA A 188 -0.62 -0.43 -5.28
C ALA A 188 -0.14 -0.10 -6.71
N GLY A 189 0.57 1.02 -6.91
CA GLY A 189 1.16 1.40 -8.18
C GLY A 189 2.45 0.64 -8.54
N GLY A 190 2.97 -0.20 -7.63
CA GLY A 190 4.19 -0.98 -7.81
C GLY A 190 5.45 -0.25 -7.34
N ILE A 191 6.31 -1.00 -6.67
CA ILE A 191 7.54 -0.52 -6.03
C ILE A 191 8.72 -0.99 -6.89
N LYS A 192 9.55 -0.05 -7.34
CA LYS A 192 10.74 -0.35 -8.14
C LYS A 192 11.94 -0.66 -7.25
N SER A 193 12.11 0.11 -6.20
CA SER A 193 13.25 -0.02 -5.30
C SER A 193 12.94 0.45 -3.87
N ILE A 194 13.70 -0.10 -2.95
CA ILE A 194 13.79 0.33 -1.55
C ILE A 194 15.25 0.69 -1.24
N THR A 195 15.44 1.74 -0.45
CA THR A 195 16.76 2.19 0.00
C THR A 195 16.78 2.20 1.52
N ILE A 196 17.77 1.53 2.10
CA ILE A 196 18.05 1.58 3.53
C ILE A 196 19.49 2.05 3.76
N GLY A 197 19.69 2.84 4.81
CA GLY A 197 21.01 3.33 5.16
C GLY A 197 21.12 3.82 6.58
N THR A 198 22.34 3.83 7.08
CA THR A 198 22.74 4.51 8.31
C THR A 198 23.96 5.40 8.04
N GLY A 199 24.47 6.07 9.08
CA GLY A 199 25.65 6.93 8.99
C GLY A 199 26.98 6.19 8.74
N GLY A 200 26.98 4.87 8.62
CA GLY A 200 28.17 4.03 8.47
C GLY A 200 27.91 2.71 7.72
N GLY A 201 28.66 1.67 8.09
CA GLY A 201 28.40 0.31 7.63
C GLY A 201 27.04 -0.18 8.13
N ILE A 202 26.39 -1.01 7.33
CA ILE A 202 25.17 -1.72 7.68
C ILE A 202 25.25 -3.17 7.23
N GLU A 203 24.52 -4.02 7.95
CA GLU A 203 24.14 -5.36 7.52
C GLU A 203 22.63 -5.41 7.31
N VAL A 204 22.23 -6.09 6.24
CA VAL A 204 20.83 -6.23 5.81
C VAL A 204 20.63 -7.66 5.35
N ASP A 205 19.49 -8.24 5.69
CA ASP A 205 19.15 -9.61 5.35
C ASP A 205 17.69 -9.74 4.92
N HIS A 206 17.27 -10.94 4.54
CA HIS A 206 15.89 -11.31 4.27
C HIS A 206 15.21 -10.31 3.30
N ILE A 207 15.87 -10.02 2.18
CA ILE A 207 15.35 -9.10 1.16
C ILE A 207 14.17 -9.78 0.48
N GLN A 208 13.02 -9.12 0.48
CA GLN A 208 11.77 -9.80 0.20
C GLN A 208 10.76 -8.94 -0.53
N TYR A 209 10.04 -9.54 -1.47
CA TYR A 209 8.97 -8.85 -2.18
C TYR A 209 7.80 -9.77 -2.49
N GLY A 210 6.67 -9.15 -2.80
CA GLY A 210 5.46 -9.85 -3.18
C GLY A 210 4.33 -8.90 -3.51
N GLN A 211 3.11 -9.41 -3.35
CA GLN A 211 1.91 -8.61 -3.51
C GLN A 211 1.41 -8.12 -2.15
N MET A 212 1.06 -6.85 -2.06
CA MET A 212 0.40 -6.33 -0.87
C MET A 212 -0.98 -6.96 -0.70
N VAL A 213 -1.47 -7.02 0.54
CA VAL A 213 -2.89 -7.28 0.78
C VAL A 213 -3.67 -6.15 0.10
N SER A 214 -4.51 -6.49 -0.88
CA SER A 214 -5.39 -5.50 -1.50
C SER A 214 -6.27 -4.89 -0.43
N SER A 215 -6.32 -3.56 -0.33
CA SER A 215 -7.38 -2.92 0.44
C SER A 215 -8.70 -3.40 -0.13
N VAL A 216 -9.51 -4.06 0.69
CA VAL A 216 -10.86 -4.46 0.29
C VAL A 216 -11.54 -3.18 -0.19
N PRO A 217 -12.11 -3.15 -1.42
CA PRO A 217 -12.79 -1.96 -1.89
C PRO A 217 -13.87 -1.62 -0.87
N GLU A 218 -13.73 -0.48 -0.18
CA GLU A 218 -14.83 0.05 0.61
C GLU A 218 -16.04 0.10 -0.33
N PRO A 219 -17.18 -0.52 0.01
CA PRO A 219 -18.36 -0.44 -0.83
C PRO A 219 -18.64 1.03 -0.99
N SER A 220 -18.35 1.56 -2.19
CA SER A 220 -18.11 2.99 -2.37
C SER A 220 -19.21 3.76 -1.64
N LEU A 221 -18.83 4.61 -0.69
CA LEU A 221 -19.80 5.41 0.07
C LEU A 221 -20.78 6.11 -0.88
N ALA A 222 -20.34 6.42 -2.11
CA ALA A 222 -21.16 6.85 -3.23
C ALA A 222 -22.28 5.88 -3.65
N LEU A 223 -22.02 4.57 -3.77
CA LEU A 223 -23.04 3.56 -4.06
C LEU A 223 -24.04 3.41 -2.90
N MET A 224 -23.56 3.37 -1.65
CA MET A 224 -24.45 3.26 -0.49
C MET A 224 -25.26 4.54 -0.27
N LEU A 225 -24.66 5.71 -0.47
CA LEU A 225 -25.33 7.01 -0.40
C LEU A 225 -26.32 7.18 -1.56
N SER A 226 -25.99 6.76 -2.78
CA SER A 226 -26.91 6.84 -3.92
C SER A 226 -28.10 5.90 -3.79
N LEU A 227 -27.90 4.67 -3.29
CA LEU A 227 -28.99 3.75 -2.93
C LEU A 227 -29.86 4.32 -1.79
N GLY A 228 -29.23 4.94 -0.79
CA GLY A 228 -29.92 5.64 0.30
C GLY A 228 -30.78 6.81 -0.19
N LEU A 229 -30.23 7.68 -1.04
CA LEU A 229 -30.98 8.81 -1.63
C LEU A 229 -32.11 8.32 -2.54
N MET A 230 -31.90 7.29 -3.35
CA MET A 230 -32.98 6.71 -4.19
C MET A 230 -34.12 6.16 -3.34
N SER A 231 -33.81 5.53 -2.21
CA SER A 231 -34.81 5.02 -1.27
C SER A 231 -35.64 6.16 -0.65
N LEU A 232 -35.00 7.27 -0.26
CA LEU A 232 -35.66 8.45 0.29
C LEU A 232 -36.57 9.15 -0.74
N ILE A 233 -36.15 9.22 -2.01
CA ILE A 233 -36.95 9.79 -3.11
C ILE A 233 -38.21 8.93 -3.38
N ASN A 234 -38.07 7.60 -3.35
CA ASN A 234 -39.19 6.68 -3.56
C ASN A 234 -40.21 6.72 -2.41
N LEU A 235 -39.74 6.90 -1.17
CA LEU A 235 -40.62 7.07 0.00
C LEU A 235 -41.43 8.37 -0.08
N ARG A 236 -40.81 9.47 -0.52
CA ARG A 236 -41.50 10.75 -0.68
C ARG A 236 -42.62 10.69 -1.72
N ARG A 237 -42.41 9.97 -2.83
CA ARG A 237 -43.42 9.81 -3.90
C ARG A 237 -44.67 9.05 -3.46
N LYS A 238 -44.54 8.07 -2.56
CA LYS A 238 -45.69 7.30 -2.06
C LYS A 238 -46.64 8.13 -1.20
N ASN A 239 -46.13 9.15 -0.50
CA ASN A 239 -46.95 9.98 0.38
C ASN A 239 -47.77 11.06 -0.36
N ASP A 240 -47.36 11.44 -1.58
CA ASP A 240 -48.06 12.44 -2.39
C ASP A 240 -49.22 11.86 -3.22
N THR A 241 -49.49 10.54 -3.15
CA THR A 241 -50.52 9.88 -3.98
C THR A 241 -51.81 9.53 -3.21
N THR A 242 -51.95 10.00 -1.96
CA THR A 242 -53.04 9.63 -1.03
C THR A 242 -53.99 10.77 -0.65
N THR A 243 -54.17 11.77 -1.51
CA THR A 243 -55.20 12.83 -1.35
C THR A 243 -55.90 13.07 -2.67
#